data_AF-A0A0G0BJL3-F1
#
_entry.id   AF-A0A0G0BJL3-F1
#
_cell.length_a   1.000
_cell.length_b   1.000
_cell.length_c   1.000
_cell.angle_alpha   90.00
_cell.angle_beta   90.00
_cell.angle_gamma   90.00
#
_symmetry.space_group_name_H-M   'P 1'
#
loop_
_entity.id
_entity.type
_entity.pdbx_description
1 polymer ?
#
loop_
_entity_poly.entity_id
_entity_poly.type
_entity_poly.pdbx_seq_one_letter_code
_entity_poly.pdbx_strand_id
1 'polypeptide(L)' 'MTTNNKQRTTLFLNHEIAKHAKAQAILEDITLTSLVEKALIRYLPDETKIKKPFIREAVDR' A
#
# COMPACT_ATOMS: atom_id res chain seq x y z
N MET A 1 -12.35 -3.09 24.42
CA MET A 1 -11.26 -3.57 23.53
C MET A 1 -10.91 -2.44 22.58
N THR A 2 -9.76 -1.79 22.75
CA THR A 2 -9.34 -0.67 21.89
C THR A 2 -8.88 -1.21 20.54
N THR A 3 -9.77 -1.17 19.53
CA THR A 3 -9.56 -1.76 18.20
C THR A 3 -8.71 -0.87 17.31
N ASN A 4 -7.42 -0.70 17.60
CA ASN A 4 -6.49 -0.09 16.65
C ASN A 4 -5.78 -1.20 15.86
N ASN A 5 -6.42 -1.68 14.79
CA ASN A 5 -5.90 -2.77 13.94
C ASN A 5 -4.89 -2.28 12.87
N LYS A 6 -4.21 -1.15 13.12
CA LYS A 6 -3.21 -0.60 12.20
C LYS A 6 -1.86 -1.27 12.43
N GLN A 7 -1.25 -1.76 11.34
CA GLN A 7 0.10 -2.31 11.36
C GLN A 7 1.13 -1.28 10.90
N ARG A 8 2.24 -1.15 11.64
CA ARG A 8 3.39 -0.34 11.21
C ARG A 8 4.21 -1.12 10.18
N THR A 9 4.39 -0.55 9.00
CA THR A 9 5.14 -1.16 7.89
C THR A 9 6.20 -0.19 7.39
N THR A 10 7.39 -0.69 7.08
CA THR A 10 8.48 0.09 6.48
C THR A 10 8.54 -0.19 4.98
N LEU A 11 8.59 0.86 4.16
CA LEU A 11 8.63 0.79 2.70
C LEU A 11 9.73 1.71 2.18
N PHE A 12 10.45 1.28 1.14
CA PHE A 12 11.36 2.14 0.39
C PHE A 12 10.62 2.74 -0.80
N LEU A 13 10.71 4.06 -0.95
CA LEU A 13 10.02 4.83 -1.99
C LEU A 13 11.00 5.76 -2.69
N ASN A 14 10.67 6.19 -3.91
CA ASN A 14 11.40 7.26 -4.57
C ASN A 14 11.33 8.55 -3.72
N HIS A 15 12.47 9.24 -3.58
CA HIS A 15 12.60 10.44 -2.76
C HIS A 15 11.60 11.53 -3.14
N GLU A 16 11.46 11.81 -4.44
CA GLU A 16 10.57 12.88 -4.94
C GLU A 16 9.11 12.55 -4.62
N ILE A 17 8.70 11.28 -4.80
CA ILE A 17 7.34 10.83 -4.46
C ILE A 17 7.05 11.04 -2.97
N ALA A 18 7.98 10.64 -2.10
CA ALA A 18 7.83 10.81 -0.66
C ALA A 18 7.73 12.29 -0.24
N LYS A 19 8.49 13.17 -0.91
CA LYS A 19 8.46 14.62 -0.68
C LYS A 19 7.12 15.23 -1.09
N HIS A 20 6.64 14.89 -2.28
CA HIS A 20 5.34 15.36 -2.78
C HIS A 20 4.18 14.87 -1.89
N ALA A 21 4.18 13.58 -1.51
CA ALA A 21 3.14 13.02 -0.65
C ALA A 21 3.09 13.71 0.73
N LYS A 22 4.24 14.04 1.32
CA LYS A 22 4.29 14.80 2.58
C LYS A 22 3.72 16.21 2.43
N ALA A 23 4.09 16.92 1.36
CA ALA A 23 3.55 18.25 1.10
C ALA A 23 2.02 18.21 0.93
N GLN A 24 1.51 17.23 0.17
CA GLN A 24 0.08 17.05 -0.02
C GLN A 24 -0.65 16.74 1.30
N ALA A 25 -0.08 15.88 2.14
CA ALA A 25 -0.67 15.57 3.45
C ALA A 25 -0.81 16.83 4.34
N ILE A 26 0.17 17.73 4.30
CA ILE A 26 0.13 19.00 5.03
C ILE A 26 -0.95 19.94 4.46
N LEU A 27 -1.06 20.06 3.13
CA LEU A 27 -2.06 20.92 2.49
C LEU A 27 -3.50 20.45 2.77
N GLU A 28 -3.71 19.15 2.89
CA GLU A 28 -5.01 18.54 3.19
C GLU A 28 -5.29 18.41 4.70
N ASP A 29 -4.38 18.85 5.57
CA ASP A 29 -4.45 18.70 7.03
C ASP A 29 -4.71 17.24 7.48
N ILE A 30 -4.07 16.29 6.80
CA ILE A 30 -4.15 14.84 7.11
C ILE A 30 -2.78 14.23 7.37
N THR A 31 -2.76 13.03 7.96
CA THR A 31 -1.51 12.30 8.14
C THR A 31 -1.04 11.65 6.83
N LEU A 32 0.28 11.48 6.68
CA LEU A 32 0.85 10.72 5.56
C LEU A 32 0.29 9.28 5.51
N THR A 33 0.04 8.66 6.66
CA THR A 33 -0.60 7.35 6.74
C THR A 33 -1.99 7.36 6.13
N SER A 34 -2.83 8.34 6.48
CA SER A 34 -4.17 8.48 5.91
C SER A 34 -4.15 8.75 4.41
N LEU A 35 -3.20 9.55 3.92
CA LEU A 35 -3.02 9.80 2.50
C LEU A 35 -2.67 8.50 1.75
N VAL A 36 -1.74 7.72 2.27
CA VAL A 36 -1.33 6.44 1.69
C VAL A 36 -2.48 5.42 1.73
N GLU A 37 -3.23 5.32 2.84
CA GLU A 37 -4.41 4.46 2.95
C GLU A 37 -5.45 4.79 1.85
N LYS A 38 -5.78 6.07 1.66
CA LYS A 38 -6.69 6.51 0.59
C LYS A 38 -6.18 6.13 -0.80
N ALA A 39 -4.89 6.35 -1.06
CA ALA A 39 -4.27 6.02 -2.33
C ALA A 39 -4.28 4.51 -2.62
N LEU A 40 -3.99 3.69 -1.61
CA LEU A 40 -4.04 2.23 -1.71
C LEU A 40 -5.47 1.74 -1.97
N ILE A 41 -6.47 2.25 -1.25
CA ILE A 41 -7.88 1.90 -1.47
C ILE A 41 -8.31 2.28 -2.89
N ARG A 42 -7.94 3.47 -3.36
CA ARG A 42 -8.25 3.93 -4.72
C ARG A 42 -7.59 3.07 -5.81
N TYR A 43 -6.41 2.54 -5.54
CA TYR A 43 -5.65 1.73 -6.50
C TYR A 43 -5.98 0.24 -6.41
N LEU A 44 -6.56 -0.22 -5.30
CA LEU A 44 -7.03 -1.58 -5.16
C LEU A 44 -8.19 -1.82 -6.13
N PRO A 45 -8.09 -2.85 -7.01
CA PRO A 45 -9.20 -3.21 -7.87
C PRO A 45 -10.39 -3.68 -7.02
N ASP A 46 -11.62 -3.33 -7.43
CA ASP A 46 -12.87 -3.70 -6.75
C ASP A 46 -12.98 -5.21 -6.47
N GLU A 47 -12.37 -6.03 -7.34
CA GLU A 47 -12.12 -7.45 -7.09
C GLU A 47 -10.61 -7.70 -6.92
N THR A 48 -10.19 -8.04 -5.70
CA THR A 48 -8.80 -8.42 -5.42
C THR A 48 -8.51 -9.80 -6.00
N LYS A 49 -8.28 -9.89 -7.31
CA LYS A 49 -7.80 -11.12 -7.98
C LYS A 49 -6.31 -11.31 -7.69
N ILE A 50 -5.96 -11.61 -6.44
CA ILE A 50 -4.65 -12.17 -6.11
C ILE A 50 -4.64 -13.61 -6.65
N LYS A 51 -4.40 -13.77 -7.95
CA LYS A 51 -4.19 -15.08 -8.55
C LYS A 51 -2.82 -15.57 -8.08
N LYS A 52 -2.80 -16.67 -7.29
CA LYS A 52 -1.55 -17.40 -7.06
C LYS A 52 -0.98 -17.76 -8.44
N PRO A 53 0.28 -17.42 -8.77
CA PRO A 53 0.88 -17.87 -10.00
C PRO A 53 0.86 -19.40 -10.01
N PHE A 54 0.44 -19.99 -11.14
CA PHE A 54 0.46 -21.43 -11.33
C PHE A 54 1.94 -21.85 -11.41
N ILE A 55 2.51 -22.31 -10.30
CA ILE A 55 3.85 -22.89 -10.29
C ILE A 55 3.70 -24.27 -10.94
N ARG A 56 4.18 -24.41 -12.18
CA ARG A 56 4.43 -25.73 -12.78
C ARG A 56 5.68 -26.25 -12.09
N GLU A 57 5.52 -27.19 -11.15
CA GLU A 57 6.64 -27.99 -10.70
C GLU A 57 7.24 -28.68 -11.93
N ALA A 58 8.52 -28.43 -12.18
CA ALA A 58 9.26 -29.16 -13.19
C ALA A 58 9.25 -30.63 -12.76
N VAL A 59 8.60 -31.48 -13.55
CA VAL A 59 8.70 -32.93 -13.40
C VAL A 59 10.12 -33.29 -13.81
N ASP A 60 10.97 -33.55 -12.83
CA ASP A 60 12.27 -34.20 -13.02
C ASP A 60 12.04 -35.54 -13.75
N ARG A 61 12.75 -35.72 -14.86
CA ARG A 61 12.92 -37.00 -15.56
C ARG A 61 14.39 -37.40 -15.50
#